data_AF-A0A961EQX9-F1
#
_entry.id   AF-A0A961EQX9-F1
#
_cell.length_a   1.000
_cell.length_b   1.000
_cell.length_c   1.000
_cell.angle_alpha   90.00
_cell.angle_beta   90.00
_cell.angle_gamma   90.00
#
_symmetry.space_group_name_H-M   'P 1'
#
loop_
_entity.id
_entity.type
_entity.pdbx_description
1 polymer ?
#
loop_
_entity_poly.entity_id
_entity_poly.type
_entity_poly.pdbx_seq_one_letter_code
_entity_poly.pdbx_strand_id
1 'polypeptide(L)'
;LPGRARPLTEFTGWTTTEYAAYHALPAGAPAPARRASSTIATRVNALSATLPTEAVLLSRAITDTAPSAGDDLNPTLADLLERYLPESISAYEVSTRRGRNDSAEQLLMTQLRLLHTVALNIDEAETAHNERDLQIQDRFLRERFANLTPGDLDLTERPVTAATVRSIDAPARGRNKTATPDARAFLDPERQPVVLFKRATGGAWDLTLRLALPKGQATILGVVQETTAGATNFVHRGNRRLLGARRPTGFKAPQVDLTLQVKLLSPKRFFIYAESAAGKDLTDTVLFFRTDNGSQAELPTALTNHARAPLTVIASAYDTPDGLVLRNESVLFPDLRSACTGFGYGNITWLDRHTPIV
;
A
#
# COMPACT_ATOMS: atom_id res chain seq x y z
N LEU A 1 -30.53 4.33 -33.93
CA LEU A 1 -29.35 4.98 -33.32
C LEU A 1 -28.59 3.92 -32.54
N PRO A 2 -27.36 3.54 -32.94
CA PRO A 2 -26.54 2.66 -32.13
C PRO A 2 -26.19 3.44 -30.86
N GLY A 3 -26.67 2.96 -29.71
CA GLY A 3 -26.36 3.55 -28.41
C GLY A 3 -24.85 3.54 -28.23
N ARG A 4 -24.25 4.72 -28.09
CA ARG A 4 -22.85 4.86 -27.67
C ARG A 4 -22.72 4.16 -26.32
N ALA A 5 -22.28 2.91 -26.34
CA ALA A 5 -21.89 2.19 -25.15
C ALA A 5 -20.78 3.01 -24.49
N ARG A 6 -21.05 3.52 -23.29
CA ARG A 6 -20.00 4.20 -22.51
C ARG A 6 -18.86 3.21 -22.28
N PRO A 7 -17.59 3.64 -22.38
CA PRO A 7 -16.47 2.79 -22.02
C PRO A 7 -16.67 2.31 -20.58
N LEU A 8 -16.42 1.02 -20.39
CA LEU A 8 -16.55 0.37 -19.09
C LEU A 8 -15.43 0.90 -18.18
N THR A 9 -15.79 1.57 -17.09
CA THR A 9 -14.82 2.04 -16.09
C THR A 9 -14.09 0.83 -15.48
N GLU A 10 -12.76 0.89 -15.51
CA GLU A 10 -11.88 -0.04 -14.81
C GLU A 10 -11.45 0.57 -13.48
N PHE A 11 -11.62 -0.18 -12.39
CA PHE A 11 -11.33 0.28 -11.03
C PHE A 11 -10.04 -0.33 -10.45
N THR A 12 -9.29 -1.07 -11.27
CA THR A 12 -8.03 -1.70 -10.87
C THR A 12 -7.07 -0.63 -10.32
N GLY A 13 -6.61 -0.82 -9.09
CA GLY A 13 -5.69 0.08 -8.41
C GLY A 13 -6.31 1.40 -7.94
N TRP A 14 -7.63 1.56 -8.03
CA TRP A 14 -8.31 2.70 -7.40
C TRP A 14 -8.35 2.53 -5.89
N THR A 15 -8.18 3.62 -5.15
CA THR A 15 -8.42 3.59 -3.71
C THR A 15 -9.91 3.46 -3.41
N THR A 16 -10.26 3.00 -2.21
CA THR A 16 -11.65 2.97 -1.75
C THR A 16 -12.29 4.35 -1.69
N THR A 17 -11.50 5.40 -1.46
CA THR A 17 -11.93 6.81 -1.46
C THR A 17 -12.20 7.33 -2.87
N GLU A 18 -11.31 7.04 -3.83
CA GLU A 18 -11.52 7.33 -5.26
C GLU A 18 -12.80 6.65 -5.78
N TYR A 19 -13.02 5.39 -5.38
CA TYR A 19 -14.23 4.66 -5.72
C TYR A 19 -15.47 5.24 -5.03
N ALA A 20 -15.40 5.62 -3.75
CA ALA A 20 -16.50 6.25 -3.04
C ALA A 20 -16.92 7.57 -3.70
N ALA A 21 -15.94 8.39 -4.10
CA ALA A 21 -16.18 9.64 -4.84
C ALA A 21 -16.88 9.35 -6.17
N TYR A 22 -16.42 8.35 -6.93
CA TYR A 22 -17.09 7.93 -8.17
C TYR A 22 -18.51 7.41 -7.94
N HIS A 23 -18.71 6.62 -6.90
CA HIS A 23 -20.02 6.05 -6.56
C HIS A 23 -21.04 7.14 -6.16
N ALA A 24 -20.57 8.27 -5.61
CA ALA A 24 -21.41 9.40 -5.27
C ALA A 24 -21.81 10.27 -6.50
N LEU A 25 -21.16 10.09 -7.64
CA LEU A 25 -21.44 10.90 -8.84
C LEU A 25 -22.74 10.48 -9.54
N PRO A 26 -23.45 11.44 -10.16
CA PRO A 26 -24.58 11.12 -11.05
C PRO A 26 -24.17 10.22 -12.21
N ALA A 27 -25.10 9.39 -12.67
CA ALA A 27 -24.85 8.44 -13.76
C ALA A 27 -24.38 9.16 -15.04
N GLY A 28 -23.10 9.04 -15.36
CA GLY A 28 -22.51 9.66 -16.55
C GLY A 28 -21.67 10.90 -16.34
N ALA A 29 -21.46 11.30 -15.08
CA ALA A 29 -20.37 12.20 -14.76
C ALA A 29 -19.02 11.59 -15.20
N PRO A 30 -18.03 12.42 -15.54
CA PRO A 30 -16.66 11.95 -15.72
C PRO A 30 -16.15 11.30 -14.43
N ALA A 31 -15.21 10.36 -14.55
CA ALA A 31 -14.53 9.81 -13.39
C ALA A 31 -13.88 10.93 -12.56
N PRO A 32 -13.88 10.82 -11.21
CA PRO A 32 -13.22 11.79 -10.36
C PRO A 32 -11.72 11.83 -10.67
N ALA A 33 -11.09 12.98 -10.39
CA ALA A 33 -9.65 13.07 -10.41
C ALA A 33 -9.05 12.03 -9.45
N ARG A 34 -7.93 11.44 -9.84
CA ARG A 34 -7.17 10.51 -9.01
C ARG A 34 -6.01 11.25 -8.37
N ARG A 35 -5.44 10.66 -7.30
CA ARG A 35 -4.22 11.21 -6.71
C ARG A 35 -3.11 11.22 -7.76
N ALA A 36 -2.33 12.30 -7.84
CA ALA A 36 -1.26 12.45 -8.84
C ALA A 36 -0.25 11.28 -8.80
N SER A 37 0.05 10.77 -7.61
CA SER A 37 0.95 9.62 -7.44
C SER A 37 0.34 8.26 -7.78
N SER A 38 -0.94 8.16 -8.12
CA SER A 38 -1.65 6.87 -8.27
C SER A 38 -1.01 5.94 -9.32
N THR A 39 -0.60 6.48 -10.45
CA THR A 39 0.03 5.70 -11.54
C THR A 39 1.39 5.15 -11.12
N ILE A 40 2.26 5.99 -10.55
CA ILE A 40 3.59 5.57 -10.12
C ILE A 40 3.52 4.63 -8.90
N ALA A 41 2.58 4.86 -7.97
CA ALA A 41 2.30 3.98 -6.84
C ALA A 41 1.91 2.57 -7.30
N THR A 42 1.02 2.48 -8.30
CA THR A 42 0.61 1.19 -8.90
C THR A 42 1.79 0.50 -9.58
N ARG A 43 2.65 1.25 -10.28
CA ARG A 43 3.87 0.73 -10.92
C ARG A 43 4.85 0.18 -9.88
N VAL A 44 5.11 0.92 -8.80
CA VAL A 44 5.99 0.48 -7.70
C VAL A 44 5.49 -0.83 -7.09
N ASN A 45 4.17 -0.95 -6.86
CA ASN A 45 3.58 -2.19 -6.35
C ASN A 45 3.82 -3.37 -7.29
N ALA A 46 3.59 -3.19 -8.60
CA ALA A 46 3.80 -4.23 -9.60
C ALA A 46 5.27 -4.66 -9.71
N LEU A 47 6.21 -3.75 -9.45
CA LEU A 47 7.65 -4.02 -9.45
C LEU A 47 8.21 -4.49 -8.11
N SER A 48 7.38 -4.64 -7.08
CA SER A 48 7.88 -4.94 -5.74
C SER A 48 8.43 -6.37 -5.54
N ALA A 49 8.31 -7.25 -6.54
CA ALA A 49 9.06 -8.51 -6.60
C ALA A 49 10.52 -8.35 -7.02
N THR A 50 10.77 -7.40 -7.92
CA THR A 50 12.05 -7.22 -8.61
C THR A 50 12.88 -6.09 -7.99
N LEU A 51 12.22 -5.11 -7.38
CA LEU A 51 12.90 -4.05 -6.64
C LEU A 51 13.39 -4.54 -5.27
N PRO A 52 14.53 -4.01 -4.78
CA PRO A 52 14.92 -4.16 -3.38
C PRO A 52 13.82 -3.67 -2.45
N THR A 53 13.60 -4.34 -1.32
CA THR A 53 12.54 -3.96 -0.36
C THR A 53 12.65 -2.50 0.08
N GLU A 54 13.86 -2.01 0.39
CA GLU A 54 14.07 -0.62 0.79
C GLU A 54 13.71 0.36 -0.34
N ALA A 55 14.01 0.02 -1.59
CA ALA A 55 13.65 0.83 -2.75
C ALA A 55 12.12 0.92 -2.92
N VAL A 56 11.39 -0.18 -2.69
CA VAL A 56 9.92 -0.17 -2.68
C VAL A 56 9.41 0.76 -1.58
N LEU A 57 9.92 0.62 -0.36
CA LEU A 57 9.48 1.42 0.79
C LEU A 57 9.74 2.91 0.58
N LEU A 58 10.93 3.30 0.11
CA LEU A 58 11.26 4.70 -0.19
C LEU A 58 10.42 5.25 -1.34
N SER A 59 10.24 4.49 -2.42
CA SER A 59 9.39 4.90 -3.54
C SER A 59 7.96 5.14 -3.06
N ARG A 60 7.43 4.27 -2.19
CA ARG A 60 6.10 4.45 -1.60
C ARG A 60 6.03 5.67 -0.68
N ALA A 61 7.04 5.91 0.15
CA ALA A 61 7.12 7.10 0.99
C ALA A 61 7.15 8.39 0.15
N ILE A 62 7.87 8.40 -0.97
CA ILE A 62 7.84 9.51 -1.93
C ILE A 62 6.42 9.71 -2.48
N THR A 63 5.76 8.64 -2.93
CA THR A 63 4.39 8.76 -3.47
C THR A 63 3.34 9.22 -2.46
N ASP A 64 3.60 9.03 -1.17
CA ASP A 64 2.73 9.49 -0.07
C ASP A 64 2.79 11.00 0.16
N THR A 65 3.81 11.69 -0.38
CA THR A 65 3.90 13.17 -0.32
C THR A 65 2.96 13.87 -1.28
N ALA A 66 2.38 13.14 -2.24
CA ALA A 66 1.42 13.74 -3.17
C ALA A 66 0.17 14.25 -2.42
N PRO A 67 -0.39 15.41 -2.76
CA PRO A 67 -1.60 15.91 -2.10
C PRO A 67 -2.81 15.01 -2.41
N SER A 68 -3.95 15.24 -1.74
CA SER A 68 -5.15 14.42 -1.97
C SER A 68 -5.70 14.66 -3.38
N ALA A 69 -6.57 13.77 -3.85
CA ALA A 69 -7.18 13.95 -5.16
C ALA A 69 -8.00 15.25 -5.21
N GLY A 70 -7.65 16.15 -6.15
CA GLY A 70 -8.33 17.44 -6.35
C GLY A 70 -7.68 18.63 -5.63
N ASP A 71 -6.67 18.39 -4.80
CA ASP A 71 -5.84 19.46 -4.22
C ASP A 71 -4.80 19.95 -5.25
N ASP A 72 -4.34 21.19 -5.09
CA ASP A 72 -3.32 21.78 -5.95
C ASP A 72 -1.98 21.04 -5.81
N LEU A 73 -1.35 20.72 -6.94
CA LEU A 73 -0.07 20.02 -7.00
C LEU A 73 1.04 20.99 -7.40
N ASN A 74 2.08 21.07 -6.59
CA ASN A 74 3.30 21.80 -6.94
C ASN A 74 3.89 21.31 -8.27
N PRO A 75 4.29 22.18 -9.20
CA PRO A 75 5.01 21.77 -10.41
C PRO A 75 6.30 20.98 -10.12
N THR A 76 7.05 21.34 -9.08
CA THR A 76 8.28 20.65 -8.68
C THR A 76 7.98 19.24 -8.15
N LEU A 77 6.89 19.08 -7.39
CA LEU A 77 6.44 17.77 -6.90
C LEU A 77 5.87 16.93 -8.05
N ALA A 78 5.18 17.56 -9.01
CA ALA A 78 4.71 16.91 -10.23
C ALA A 78 5.89 16.31 -11.02
N ASP A 79 6.94 17.09 -11.28
CA ASP A 79 8.15 16.61 -11.95
C ASP A 79 8.81 15.46 -11.17
N LEU A 80 8.85 15.54 -9.84
CA LEU A 80 9.38 14.47 -9.00
C LEU A 80 8.60 13.16 -9.18
N LEU A 81 7.27 13.21 -9.14
CA LEU A 81 6.39 12.04 -9.19
C LEU A 81 6.20 11.48 -10.61
N GLU A 82 6.15 12.35 -11.62
CA GLU A 82 5.83 11.98 -13.01
C GLU A 82 7.08 11.72 -13.86
N ARG A 83 8.23 12.27 -13.47
CA ARG A 83 9.47 12.17 -14.24
C ARG A 83 10.59 11.50 -13.45
N TYR A 84 11.11 12.13 -12.40
CA TYR A 84 12.38 11.71 -11.80
C TYR A 84 12.31 10.36 -11.07
N LEU A 85 11.25 10.12 -10.29
CA LEU A 85 11.03 8.82 -9.65
C LEU A 85 10.81 7.70 -10.69
N PRO A 86 9.89 7.84 -11.67
CA PRO A 86 9.72 6.87 -12.74
C PRO A 86 10.99 6.60 -13.56
N GLU A 87 11.78 7.62 -13.89
CA GLU A 87 13.04 7.48 -14.64
C GLU A 87 14.08 6.69 -13.82
N SER A 88 14.24 6.98 -12.53
CA SER A 88 15.16 6.28 -11.63
C SER A 88 14.83 4.78 -11.55
N ILE A 89 13.54 4.45 -11.39
CA ILE A 89 13.06 3.06 -11.38
C ILE A 89 13.31 2.40 -12.74
N SER A 90 13.00 3.09 -13.84
CA SER A 90 13.19 2.56 -15.20
C SER A 90 14.66 2.26 -15.51
N ALA A 91 15.58 3.14 -15.07
CA ALA A 91 17.02 2.96 -15.25
C ALA A 91 17.52 1.70 -14.52
N TYR A 92 17.06 1.49 -13.28
CA TYR A 92 17.36 0.27 -12.54
C TYR A 92 16.82 -0.98 -13.25
N GLU A 93 15.55 -0.98 -13.68
CA GLU A 93 14.97 -2.10 -14.41
C GLU A 93 15.80 -2.46 -15.66
N VAL A 94 16.24 -1.45 -16.43
CA VAL A 94 17.09 -1.67 -17.62
C VAL A 94 18.44 -2.28 -17.24
N SER A 95 19.09 -1.77 -16.19
CA SER A 95 20.41 -2.27 -15.74
C SER A 95 20.37 -3.69 -15.18
N THR A 96 19.23 -4.14 -14.67
CA THR A 96 19.06 -5.45 -14.01
C THR A 96 18.37 -6.49 -14.86
N ARG A 97 18.04 -6.17 -16.13
CA ARG A 97 17.43 -7.14 -17.07
C ARG A 97 18.23 -8.44 -17.24
N ARG A 98 19.56 -8.37 -17.09
CA ARG A 98 20.47 -9.52 -17.25
C ARG A 98 20.83 -10.20 -15.93
N GLY A 99 20.25 -9.76 -14.81
CA GLY A 99 20.53 -10.28 -13.48
C GLY A 99 20.78 -9.18 -12.46
N ARG A 100 21.03 -9.59 -11.21
CA ARG A 100 21.31 -8.67 -10.11
C ARG A 100 22.59 -7.88 -10.39
N ASN A 101 22.53 -6.57 -10.15
CA ASN A 101 23.65 -5.66 -10.30
C ASN A 101 23.73 -4.77 -9.05
N ASP A 102 24.70 -5.05 -8.18
CA ASP A 102 24.82 -4.39 -6.88
C ASP A 102 25.15 -2.90 -7.01
N SER A 103 25.89 -2.49 -8.06
CA SER A 103 26.15 -1.07 -8.31
C SER A 103 24.88 -0.33 -8.71
N ALA A 104 24.04 -0.95 -9.55
CA ALA A 104 22.75 -0.38 -9.91
C ALA A 104 21.79 -0.29 -8.70
N GLU A 105 21.82 -1.30 -7.81
CA GLU A 105 21.06 -1.28 -6.56
C GLU A 105 21.50 -0.11 -5.66
N GLN A 106 22.81 0.06 -5.44
CA GLN A 106 23.35 1.18 -4.66
C GLN A 106 22.98 2.54 -5.25
N LEU A 107 23.08 2.69 -6.57
CA LEU A 107 22.75 3.94 -7.26
C LEU A 107 21.26 4.27 -7.16
N LEU A 108 20.38 3.28 -7.37
CA LEU A 108 18.95 3.45 -7.15
C LEU A 108 18.68 3.90 -5.71
N MET A 109 19.31 3.26 -4.72
CA MET A 109 19.12 3.62 -3.31
C MET A 109 19.54 5.06 -3.01
N THR A 110 20.68 5.50 -3.55
CA THR A 110 21.14 6.90 -3.41
C THR A 110 20.14 7.87 -4.03
N GLN A 111 19.64 7.58 -5.24
CA GLN A 111 18.64 8.41 -5.90
C GLN A 111 17.33 8.50 -5.11
N LEU A 112 16.79 7.37 -4.66
CA LEU A 112 15.55 7.35 -3.92
C LEU A 112 15.67 8.07 -2.57
N ARG A 113 16.81 7.99 -1.88
CA ARG A 113 17.05 8.76 -0.65
C ARG A 113 17.09 10.27 -0.93
N LEU A 114 17.72 10.69 -2.01
CA LEU A 114 17.73 12.10 -2.44
C LEU A 114 16.32 12.58 -2.81
N LEU A 115 15.60 11.83 -3.65
CA LEU A 115 14.22 12.18 -4.05
C LEU A 115 13.28 12.24 -2.85
N HIS A 116 13.41 11.30 -1.90
CA HIS A 116 12.64 11.33 -0.67
C HIS A 116 12.92 12.57 0.17
N THR A 117 14.18 12.98 0.29
CA THR A 117 14.55 14.22 0.99
C THR A 117 13.95 15.44 0.31
N VAL A 118 14.05 15.51 -1.02
CA VAL A 118 13.49 16.62 -1.79
C VAL A 118 11.96 16.66 -1.65
N ALA A 119 11.29 15.52 -1.70
CA ALA A 119 9.84 15.45 -1.53
C ALA A 119 9.39 16.01 -0.17
N LEU A 120 10.10 15.65 0.92
CA LEU A 120 9.82 16.20 2.26
C LEU A 120 10.11 17.71 2.35
N ASN A 121 11.21 18.16 1.75
CA ASN A 121 11.55 19.59 1.75
C ASN A 121 10.55 20.42 0.93
N ILE A 122 9.99 19.86 -0.15
CA ILE A 122 8.92 20.51 -0.92
C ILE A 122 7.68 20.62 -0.05
N ASP A 123 7.23 19.53 0.57
CA ASP A 123 6.06 19.53 1.45
C ASP A 123 6.18 20.53 2.61
N GLU A 124 7.36 20.60 3.25
CA GLU A 124 7.67 21.59 4.29
C GLU A 124 7.64 23.03 3.73
N ALA A 125 8.27 23.27 2.58
CA ALA A 125 8.30 24.60 1.96
C ALA A 125 6.91 25.05 1.48
N GLU A 126 6.06 24.14 1.00
CA GLU A 126 4.67 24.43 0.65
C GLU A 126 3.86 24.80 1.89
N THR A 127 3.99 24.03 2.97
CA THR A 127 3.33 24.29 4.25
C THR A 127 3.75 25.64 4.84
N ALA A 128 5.02 26.02 4.65
CA ALA A 128 5.58 27.30 5.10
C ALA A 128 5.37 28.46 4.10
N HIS A 129 4.77 28.20 2.93
CA HIS A 129 4.65 29.15 1.81
C HIS A 129 5.99 29.80 1.41
N ASN A 130 7.08 29.04 1.42
CA ASN A 130 8.43 29.52 1.11
C ASN A 130 8.80 29.28 -0.37
N GLU A 131 8.45 30.23 -1.24
CA GLU A 131 8.73 30.16 -2.68
C GLU A 131 10.21 30.03 -3.02
N ARG A 132 11.10 30.62 -2.21
CA ARG A 132 12.56 30.57 -2.46
C ARG A 132 13.08 29.14 -2.31
N ASP A 133 12.62 28.43 -1.29
CA ASP A 133 13.06 27.05 -1.06
C ASP A 133 12.51 26.12 -2.14
N LEU A 134 11.27 26.33 -2.61
CA LEU A 134 10.72 25.61 -3.76
C LEU A 134 11.56 25.78 -5.02
N GLN A 135 12.02 27.01 -5.32
CA GLN A 135 12.92 27.27 -6.45
C GLN A 135 14.30 26.60 -6.28
N ILE A 136 14.79 26.50 -5.04
CA ILE A 136 16.04 25.77 -4.74
C ILE A 136 15.86 24.28 -5.01
N GLN A 137 14.73 23.68 -4.60
CA GLN A 137 14.44 22.27 -4.85
C GLN A 137 14.30 21.98 -6.37
N ASP A 138 13.59 22.82 -7.13
CA ASP A 138 13.45 22.67 -8.59
C ASP A 138 14.82 22.72 -9.29
N ARG A 139 15.65 23.71 -8.95
CA ARG A 139 17.00 23.82 -9.52
C ARG A 139 17.85 22.59 -9.17
N PHE A 140 17.80 22.14 -7.92
CA PHE A 140 18.52 20.95 -7.47
C PHE A 140 18.11 19.71 -8.25
N LEU A 141 16.80 19.48 -8.43
CA LEU A 141 16.30 18.34 -9.20
C LEU A 141 16.79 18.40 -10.64
N ARG A 142 16.70 19.56 -11.30
CA ARG A 142 17.19 19.72 -12.66
C ARG A 142 18.70 19.48 -12.75
N GLU A 143 19.50 20.07 -11.87
CA GLU A 143 20.97 19.91 -11.91
C GLU A 143 21.41 18.46 -11.66
N ARG A 144 20.72 17.73 -10.77
CA ARG A 144 21.10 16.36 -10.39
C ARG A 144 20.49 15.27 -11.23
N PHE A 145 19.30 15.50 -11.80
CA PHE A 145 18.54 14.47 -12.50
C PHE A 145 18.34 14.77 -14.00
N ALA A 146 18.68 15.97 -14.52
CA ALA A 146 18.52 16.27 -15.95
C ALA A 146 19.38 15.38 -16.87
N ASN A 147 20.48 14.82 -16.37
CA ASN A 147 21.40 13.97 -17.12
C ASN A 147 21.22 12.47 -16.84
N LEU A 148 20.07 12.03 -16.31
CA LEU A 148 19.73 10.60 -16.23
C LEU A 148 19.57 10.00 -17.64
N THR A 149 20.70 9.78 -18.28
CA THR A 149 20.78 9.03 -19.54
C THR A 149 20.72 7.55 -19.17
N PRO A 150 19.94 6.70 -19.86
CA PRO A 150 19.91 5.27 -19.57
C PRO A 150 21.32 4.67 -19.69
N GLY A 151 22.00 4.45 -18.56
CA GLY A 151 23.32 3.82 -18.52
C GLY A 151 24.43 4.59 -17.79
N ASP A 152 24.28 5.89 -17.53
CA ASP A 152 25.29 6.67 -16.78
C ASP A 152 24.68 7.29 -15.54
N LEU A 153 25.13 6.81 -14.39
CA LEU A 153 24.60 7.12 -13.06
C LEU A 153 25.80 7.45 -12.17
N ASP A 154 26.21 8.72 -12.13
CA ASP A 154 27.34 9.17 -11.32
C ASP A 154 26.88 10.32 -10.40
N LEU A 155 26.84 10.08 -9.09
CA LEU A 155 26.40 11.05 -8.08
C LEU A 155 27.22 10.89 -6.80
N THR A 156 27.77 12.00 -6.30
CA THR A 156 28.52 12.07 -5.03
C THR A 156 27.60 12.18 -3.82
N GLU A 157 27.90 11.41 -2.78
CA GLU A 157 27.08 11.22 -1.58
C GLU A 157 27.01 12.47 -0.69
N ARG A 158 25.83 12.71 -0.11
CA ARG A 158 25.63 13.50 1.11
C ARG A 158 24.84 12.64 2.10
N PRO A 159 25.16 12.65 3.41
CA PRO A 159 24.37 11.90 4.38
C PRO A 159 22.97 12.52 4.50
N VAL A 160 21.95 11.66 4.48
CA VAL A 160 20.53 12.02 4.58
C VAL A 160 19.94 11.38 5.83
N THR A 161 19.21 12.16 6.62
CA THR A 161 18.37 11.68 7.73
C THR A 161 17.04 11.15 7.19
N ALA A 162 16.71 9.90 7.48
CA ALA A 162 15.45 9.26 7.08
C ALA A 162 14.25 9.88 7.82
N ALA A 163 13.09 9.95 7.15
CA ALA A 163 11.83 10.31 7.79
C ALA A 163 11.48 9.34 8.92
N THR A 164 10.79 9.85 9.95
CA THR A 164 10.42 9.07 11.12
C THR A 164 9.19 8.19 10.81
N VAL A 165 9.43 6.94 10.42
CA VAL A 165 8.36 5.92 10.42
C VAL A 165 7.93 5.68 11.87
N ARG A 166 6.63 5.83 12.15
CA ARG A 166 6.10 5.52 13.49
C ARG A 166 6.36 4.05 13.80
N SER A 167 7.08 3.79 14.89
CA SER A 167 7.40 2.44 15.32
C SER A 167 6.61 2.06 16.56
N ILE A 168 6.11 0.83 16.59
CA ILE A 168 5.36 0.24 17.69
C ILE A 168 6.21 -0.85 18.37
N ASP A 169 6.40 -0.68 19.67
CA ASP A 169 7.00 -1.68 20.56
C ASP A 169 5.92 -2.53 21.26
N ALA A 170 6.32 -3.72 21.71
CA ALA A 170 5.45 -4.59 22.49
C ALA A 170 5.04 -3.90 23.80
N PRO A 171 3.77 -3.99 24.23
CA PRO A 171 3.35 -3.46 25.51
C PRO A 171 4.13 -4.13 26.64
N ALA A 172 4.66 -3.34 27.59
CA ALA A 172 5.29 -3.87 28.79
C ALA A 172 4.31 -4.84 29.48
N ARG A 173 4.71 -6.09 29.68
CA ARG A 173 3.87 -7.15 30.26
C ARG A 173 3.50 -6.82 31.71
N GLY A 174 2.51 -5.96 31.91
CA GLY A 174 1.86 -5.66 33.17
C GLY A 174 0.41 -6.16 33.11
N ARG A 175 0.04 -7.09 33.99
CA ARG A 175 -1.27 -7.77 34.00
C ARG A 175 -2.46 -6.85 34.29
N ASN A 176 -2.29 -5.53 34.37
CA ASN A 176 -3.37 -4.59 34.69
C ASN A 176 -3.31 -3.32 33.82
N LYS A 177 -4.40 -3.12 33.06
CA LYS A 177 -5.04 -1.84 32.71
C LYS A 177 -4.15 -0.70 32.19
N THR A 178 -3.81 -0.78 30.90
CA THR A 178 -4.01 0.25 29.85
C THR A 178 -3.12 -0.18 28.68
N ALA A 179 -3.67 -0.36 27.48
CA ALA A 179 -2.82 -0.49 26.30
C ALA A 179 -2.01 0.81 26.18
N THR A 180 -0.68 0.72 26.14
CA THR A 180 0.18 1.88 25.90
C THR A 180 -0.25 2.53 24.57
N PRO A 181 -0.33 3.87 24.47
CA PRO A 181 -0.71 4.56 23.24
C PRO A 181 0.14 4.17 22.03
N ASP A 182 1.39 3.75 22.27
CA ASP A 182 2.30 3.25 21.24
C ASP A 182 2.02 1.83 20.79
N ALA A 183 1.27 1.01 21.54
CA ALA A 183 0.93 -0.36 21.12
C ALA A 183 -0.19 -0.43 20.07
N ARG A 184 -0.84 0.71 19.74
CA ARG A 184 -1.97 0.80 18.80
C ARG A 184 -1.73 1.90 17.77
N ALA A 185 -1.69 1.54 16.50
CA ALA A 185 -1.76 2.51 15.40
C ALA A 185 -3.14 2.53 14.75
N PHE A 186 -3.49 3.69 14.19
CA PHE A 186 -4.60 3.86 13.26
C PHE A 186 -3.99 4.30 11.93
N LEU A 187 -4.17 3.50 10.88
CA LEU A 187 -3.53 3.71 9.59
C LEU A 187 -4.54 4.26 8.60
N ASP A 188 -4.62 5.59 8.50
CA ASP A 188 -5.41 6.24 7.46
C ASP A 188 -4.72 6.00 6.09
N PRO A 189 -5.39 5.37 5.11
CA PRO A 189 -4.77 5.04 3.82
C PRO A 189 -4.30 6.26 3.02
N GLU A 190 -4.86 7.45 3.27
CA GLU A 190 -4.49 8.66 2.52
C GLU A 190 -3.42 9.50 3.21
N ARG A 191 -3.38 9.47 4.56
CA ARG A 191 -2.56 10.40 5.36
C ARG A 191 -1.40 9.73 6.10
N GLN A 192 -1.69 8.66 6.84
CA GLN A 192 -0.70 7.95 7.66
C GLN A 192 -0.82 6.45 7.44
N PRO A 193 -0.49 5.96 6.22
CA PRO A 193 -0.80 4.59 5.85
C PRO A 193 0.17 3.57 6.45
N VAL A 194 1.32 3.97 6.99
CA VAL A 194 2.43 3.07 7.32
C VAL A 194 2.74 3.03 8.82
N VAL A 195 3.09 1.85 9.32
CA VAL A 195 3.66 1.63 10.66
C VAL A 195 4.71 0.53 10.64
N LEU A 196 5.72 0.65 11.49
CA LEU A 196 6.70 -0.40 11.74
C LEU A 196 6.37 -1.14 13.05
N PHE A 197 6.06 -2.42 12.97
CA PHE A 197 6.01 -3.30 14.14
C PHE A 197 7.41 -3.82 14.44
N LYS A 198 8.00 -3.38 15.57
CA LYS A 198 9.34 -3.84 15.95
C LYS A 198 9.32 -5.33 16.23
N ARG A 199 10.37 -6.00 15.76
CA ARG A 199 10.59 -7.42 16.02
C ARG A 199 11.31 -7.56 17.36
N ALA A 200 10.67 -8.26 18.31
CA ALA A 200 11.28 -8.53 19.62
C ALA A 200 12.34 -9.65 19.55
N THR A 201 12.11 -10.64 18.68
CA THR A 201 13.00 -11.78 18.42
C THR A 201 12.87 -12.23 16.97
N GLY A 202 13.95 -12.70 16.34
CA GLY A 202 13.90 -13.30 15.00
C GLY A 202 12.98 -14.52 14.95
N GLY A 203 12.28 -14.73 13.83
CA GLY A 203 11.43 -15.90 13.62
C GLY A 203 10.10 -15.62 12.93
N ALA A 204 9.20 -16.59 13.03
CA ALA A 204 7.88 -16.55 12.43
C ALA A 204 7.01 -15.42 13.01
N TRP A 205 6.14 -14.85 12.19
CA TRP A 205 5.07 -13.95 12.64
C TRP A 205 3.79 -14.74 12.86
N ASP A 206 3.30 -14.78 14.10
CA ASP A 206 1.93 -15.23 14.39
C ASP A 206 1.01 -14.01 14.41
N LEU A 207 0.10 -13.95 13.44
CA LEU A 207 -0.78 -12.81 13.19
C LEU A 207 -2.24 -13.17 13.42
N THR A 208 -2.96 -12.29 14.10
CA THR A 208 -4.43 -12.32 14.16
C THR A 208 -4.99 -11.18 13.33
N LEU A 209 -5.71 -11.54 12.26
CA LEU A 209 -6.45 -10.62 11.42
C LEU A 209 -7.93 -10.70 11.78
N ARG A 210 -8.58 -9.55 11.96
CA ARG A 210 -9.99 -9.49 12.31
C ARG A 210 -10.68 -8.37 11.56
N LEU A 211 -11.52 -8.75 10.60
CA LEU A 211 -12.28 -7.81 9.78
C LEU A 211 -13.68 -7.61 10.36
N ALA A 212 -14.01 -6.37 10.71
CA ALA A 212 -15.27 -6.04 11.36
C ALA A 212 -16.35 -5.70 10.31
N LEU A 213 -17.33 -6.58 10.13
CA LEU A 213 -18.30 -6.53 9.03
C LEU A 213 -19.72 -6.32 9.55
N PRO A 214 -20.60 -5.61 8.82
CA PRO A 214 -22.03 -5.67 9.07
C PRO A 214 -22.57 -7.10 9.03
N LYS A 215 -23.61 -7.36 9.83
CA LYS A 215 -24.30 -8.65 9.85
C LYS A 215 -24.81 -9.04 8.46
N GLY A 216 -24.65 -10.31 8.11
CA GLY A 216 -25.17 -10.88 6.86
C GLY A 216 -24.30 -10.64 5.62
N GLN A 217 -23.20 -9.89 5.73
CA GLN A 217 -22.26 -9.71 4.62
C GLN A 217 -21.43 -10.98 4.42
N ALA A 218 -21.41 -11.48 3.19
CA ALA A 218 -20.61 -12.63 2.77
C ALA A 218 -19.26 -12.12 2.28
N THR A 219 -18.18 -12.55 2.93
CA THR A 219 -16.84 -12.04 2.69
C THR A 219 -15.82 -13.16 2.83
N ILE A 220 -14.79 -13.09 1.99
CA ILE A 220 -13.55 -13.86 2.10
C ILE A 220 -12.48 -12.90 2.60
N LEU A 221 -11.77 -13.27 3.66
CA LEU A 221 -10.57 -12.58 4.14
C LEU A 221 -9.38 -13.49 3.88
N GLY A 222 -8.33 -12.97 3.24
CA GLY A 222 -7.16 -13.77 2.91
C GLY A 222 -5.85 -13.01 2.96
N VAL A 223 -4.77 -13.78 2.91
CA VAL A 223 -3.38 -13.35 2.86
C VAL A 223 -2.69 -14.09 1.73
N VAL A 224 -1.93 -13.33 0.93
CA VAL A 224 -0.99 -13.86 -0.05
C VAL A 224 0.41 -13.50 0.44
N GLN A 225 1.26 -14.50 0.68
CA GLN A 225 2.64 -14.30 1.14
C GLN A 225 3.64 -14.80 0.11
N GLU A 226 4.73 -14.07 -0.06
CA GLU A 226 5.95 -14.55 -0.71
C GLU A 226 6.96 -14.83 0.40
N THR A 227 7.50 -16.04 0.41
CA THR A 227 8.53 -16.44 1.37
C THR A 227 9.92 -15.99 0.91
N THR A 228 10.89 -15.98 1.81
CA THR A 228 12.31 -15.72 1.45
C THR A 228 12.88 -16.73 0.45
N ALA A 229 12.28 -17.92 0.33
CA ALA A 229 12.62 -18.92 -0.68
C ALA A 229 11.96 -18.65 -2.06
N GLY A 230 11.16 -17.60 -2.20
CA GLY A 230 10.46 -17.24 -3.44
C GLY A 230 9.14 -17.99 -3.68
N ALA A 231 8.73 -18.89 -2.77
CA ALA A 231 7.43 -19.55 -2.86
C ALA A 231 6.30 -18.60 -2.47
N THR A 232 5.19 -18.63 -3.23
CA THR A 232 3.97 -17.88 -2.92
C THR A 232 2.95 -18.81 -2.28
N ASN A 233 2.46 -18.44 -1.09
CA ASN A 233 1.45 -19.21 -0.36
C ASN A 233 0.18 -18.38 -0.14
N PHE A 234 -0.96 -19.08 -0.06
CA PHE A 234 -2.27 -18.48 0.14
C PHE A 234 -2.90 -19.02 1.41
N VAL A 235 -3.46 -18.12 2.21
CA VAL A 235 -4.27 -18.47 3.38
C VAL A 235 -5.53 -17.64 3.33
N HIS A 236 -6.71 -18.25 3.34
CA HIS A 236 -7.96 -17.50 3.35
C HIS A 236 -9.03 -18.17 4.20
N ARG A 237 -10.00 -17.37 4.61
CA ARG A 237 -11.19 -17.79 5.32
C ARG A 237 -12.40 -17.07 4.75
N GLY A 238 -13.33 -17.84 4.20
CA GLY A 238 -14.63 -17.36 3.77
C GLY A 238 -15.71 -17.53 4.84
N ASN A 239 -16.76 -16.72 4.75
CA ASN A 239 -18.04 -17.03 5.38
C ASN A 239 -19.20 -16.82 4.41
N ARG A 240 -20.17 -17.74 4.42
CA ARG A 240 -21.40 -17.64 3.63
C ARG A 240 -22.36 -16.57 4.17
N ARG A 241 -22.50 -16.41 5.50
CA ARG A 241 -23.26 -15.32 6.18
C ARG A 241 -22.84 -15.18 7.65
N LEU A 242 -22.31 -14.03 8.05
CA LEU A 242 -21.94 -13.77 9.46
C LEU A 242 -23.18 -13.42 10.29
N LEU A 243 -23.63 -14.37 11.14
CA LEU A 243 -24.75 -14.20 12.08
C LEU A 243 -24.29 -14.16 13.56
N GLY A 244 -23.00 -13.88 13.79
CA GLY A 244 -22.36 -13.95 15.10
C GLY A 244 -22.82 -12.92 16.14
N ALA A 245 -22.33 -13.12 17.37
CA ALA A 245 -22.62 -12.26 18.52
C ALA A 245 -22.12 -10.82 18.32
N ARG A 246 -22.92 -9.88 18.80
CA ARG A 246 -22.81 -8.42 18.64
C ARG A 246 -21.53 -7.86 19.29
N ARG A 247 -20.82 -6.96 18.59
CA ARG A 247 -19.82 -6.08 19.23
C ARG A 247 -20.51 -4.93 20.00
N PRO A 248 -20.11 -4.60 21.25
CA PRO A 248 -20.85 -3.61 22.05
C PRO A 248 -20.68 -2.12 21.69
N THR A 249 -19.62 -1.66 20.99
CA THR A 249 -19.39 -0.20 20.84
C THR A 249 -18.60 0.19 19.58
N GLY A 250 -18.79 1.44 19.12
CA GLY A 250 -17.93 2.14 18.15
C GLY A 250 -18.39 2.20 16.69
N PHE A 251 -19.45 1.48 16.31
CA PHE A 251 -19.94 1.42 14.93
C PHE A 251 -21.41 1.86 14.83
N LYS A 252 -21.78 2.48 13.70
CA LYS A 252 -23.17 2.92 13.43
C LYS A 252 -24.16 1.76 13.28
N ALA A 253 -23.68 0.55 12.94
CA ALA A 253 -24.49 -0.65 12.73
C ALA A 253 -23.94 -1.87 13.50
N PRO A 254 -24.78 -2.89 13.79
CA PRO A 254 -24.32 -4.14 14.41
C PRO A 254 -23.28 -4.84 13.54
N GLN A 255 -22.11 -5.12 14.13
CA GLN A 255 -21.01 -5.78 13.44
C GLN A 255 -20.70 -7.18 13.99
N VAL A 256 -20.12 -8.01 13.12
CA VAL A 256 -19.59 -9.34 13.37
C VAL A 256 -18.17 -9.40 12.85
N ASP A 257 -17.30 -10.10 13.57
CA ASP A 257 -15.89 -10.21 13.22
C ASP A 257 -15.63 -11.48 12.38
N LEU A 258 -14.98 -11.32 11.22
CA LEU A 258 -14.34 -12.41 10.48
C LEU A 258 -12.87 -12.48 10.88
N THR A 259 -12.51 -13.50 11.66
CA THR A 259 -11.15 -13.66 12.18
C THR A 259 -10.35 -14.69 11.37
N LEU A 260 -9.15 -14.33 10.94
CA LEU A 260 -8.18 -15.22 10.31
C LEU A 260 -6.89 -15.24 11.15
N GLN A 261 -6.45 -16.43 11.55
CA GLN A 261 -5.17 -16.64 12.22
C GLN A 261 -4.15 -17.08 11.17
N VAL A 262 -2.99 -16.44 11.14
CA VAL A 262 -1.97 -16.68 10.11
C VAL A 262 -0.62 -16.85 10.78
N LYS A 263 0.10 -17.91 10.40
CA LYS A 263 1.49 -18.13 10.81
C LYS A 263 2.40 -17.99 9.61
N LEU A 264 3.24 -16.96 9.61
CA LEU A 264 4.18 -16.65 8.53
C LEU A 264 5.59 -17.05 8.98
N LEU A 265 6.11 -18.18 8.48
CA LEU A 265 7.38 -18.74 8.97
C LEU A 265 8.61 -17.93 8.55
N SER A 266 8.66 -17.51 7.29
CA SER A 266 9.75 -16.72 6.71
C SER A 266 9.23 -15.79 5.61
N PRO A 267 8.30 -14.88 5.93
CA PRO A 267 7.76 -13.97 4.92
C PRO A 267 8.85 -13.01 4.44
N LYS A 268 8.93 -12.81 3.13
CA LYS A 268 9.62 -11.67 2.52
C LYS A 268 8.65 -10.48 2.45
N ARG A 269 7.43 -10.74 1.98
CA ARG A 269 6.34 -9.77 1.89
C ARG A 269 4.99 -10.48 1.82
N PHE A 270 3.93 -9.81 2.21
CA PHE A 270 2.57 -10.32 2.05
C PHE A 270 1.59 -9.18 1.82
N PHE A 271 0.42 -9.49 1.26
CA PHE A 271 -0.73 -8.57 1.31
C PHE A 271 -1.95 -9.27 1.89
N ILE A 272 -2.82 -8.47 2.50
CA ILE A 272 -4.10 -8.88 3.07
C ILE A 272 -5.19 -8.35 2.15
N TYR A 273 -6.10 -9.23 1.75
CA TYR A 273 -7.24 -8.86 0.91
C TYR A 273 -8.55 -9.31 1.53
N ALA A 274 -9.62 -8.62 1.15
CA ALA A 274 -10.97 -9.08 1.36
C ALA A 274 -11.75 -9.04 0.05
N GLU A 275 -12.53 -10.09 -0.22
CA GLU A 275 -13.44 -10.16 -1.34
C GLU A 275 -14.87 -10.27 -0.82
N SER A 276 -15.75 -9.39 -1.27
CA SER A 276 -17.15 -9.36 -0.84
C SER A 276 -18.07 -9.86 -1.96
N ALA A 277 -19.05 -10.68 -1.62
CA ALA A 277 -19.98 -11.22 -2.60
C ALA A 277 -20.98 -10.14 -3.09
N ALA A 278 -21.35 -10.24 -4.37
CA ALA A 278 -22.08 -9.23 -5.14
C ALA A 278 -23.30 -8.57 -4.44
N GLY A 279 -23.44 -7.26 -4.66
CA GLY A 279 -24.36 -6.30 -4.04
C GLY A 279 -24.04 -4.90 -4.58
N LYS A 280 -24.87 -3.87 -4.33
CA LYS A 280 -24.63 -2.54 -4.94
C LYS A 280 -23.82 -1.59 -4.06
N ASP A 281 -23.90 -1.73 -2.74
CA ASP A 281 -23.42 -0.70 -1.83
C ASP A 281 -21.97 -0.93 -1.39
N LEU A 282 -21.26 0.18 -1.19
CA LEU A 282 -19.96 0.26 -0.52
C LEU A 282 -20.15 0.02 0.98
N THR A 283 -19.28 -0.78 1.58
CA THR A 283 -19.33 -1.10 3.01
C THR A 283 -18.09 -0.60 3.72
N ASP A 284 -18.23 0.44 4.53
CA ASP A 284 -17.18 0.89 5.44
C ASP A 284 -16.91 -0.18 6.52
N THR A 285 -15.63 -0.50 6.71
CA THR A 285 -15.17 -1.55 7.63
C THR A 285 -13.80 -1.19 8.21
N VAL A 286 -13.34 -1.98 9.17
CA VAL A 286 -12.01 -1.85 9.76
C VAL A 286 -11.40 -3.23 9.87
N LEU A 287 -10.18 -3.38 9.35
CA LEU A 287 -9.33 -4.52 9.65
C LEU A 287 -8.52 -4.21 10.90
N PHE A 288 -8.68 -5.05 11.92
CA PHE A 288 -7.80 -5.08 13.08
C PHE A 288 -6.67 -6.07 12.80
N PHE A 289 -5.44 -5.56 12.76
CA PHE A 289 -4.21 -6.33 12.64
C PHE A 289 -3.57 -6.45 14.01
N ARG A 290 -3.20 -7.66 14.42
CA ARG A 290 -2.51 -7.89 15.69
C ARG A 290 -1.38 -8.89 15.53
N THR A 291 -0.23 -8.58 16.13
CA THR A 291 0.92 -9.48 16.23
C THR A 291 0.88 -10.30 17.52
N ASP A 292 1.69 -11.35 17.55
CA ASP A 292 1.93 -12.24 18.69
C ASP A 292 2.35 -11.51 19.97
N ASN A 293 3.19 -10.48 19.83
CA ASN A 293 3.67 -9.67 20.93
C ASN A 293 2.62 -8.69 21.49
N GLY A 294 1.41 -8.66 20.91
CA GLY A 294 0.29 -7.85 21.38
C GLY A 294 0.17 -6.46 20.76
N SER A 295 1.11 -6.08 19.89
CA SER A 295 1.02 -4.85 19.09
C SER A 295 -0.15 -4.94 18.11
N GLN A 296 -0.80 -3.81 17.84
CA GLN A 296 -2.00 -3.77 17.02
C GLN A 296 -2.07 -2.53 16.12
N ALA A 297 -2.74 -2.69 14.97
CA ALA A 297 -3.14 -1.59 14.11
C ALA A 297 -4.59 -1.72 13.68
N GLU A 298 -5.24 -0.58 13.47
CA GLU A 298 -6.53 -0.44 12.82
C GLU A 298 -6.34 0.13 11.43
N LEU A 299 -6.90 -0.56 10.46
CA LEU A 299 -6.84 -0.21 9.06
C LEU A 299 -8.27 0.04 8.59
N PRO A 300 -8.77 1.29 8.71
CA PRO A 300 -10.03 1.67 8.08
C PRO A 300 -9.94 1.39 6.58
N THR A 301 -11.00 0.79 6.05
CA THR A 301 -11.09 0.46 4.62
C THR A 301 -12.56 0.35 4.22
N ALA A 302 -12.83 0.13 2.95
CA ALA A 302 -14.18 -0.17 2.48
C ALA A 302 -14.15 -1.36 1.54
N LEU A 303 -15.20 -2.18 1.62
CA LEU A 303 -15.40 -3.28 0.67
C LEU A 303 -16.40 -2.84 -0.38
N THR A 304 -16.09 -3.09 -1.64
CA THR A 304 -17.08 -2.94 -2.70
C THR A 304 -17.69 -4.28 -3.04
N ASN A 305 -18.96 -4.24 -3.43
CA ASN A 305 -19.66 -5.39 -3.97
C ASN A 305 -19.83 -5.28 -5.50
N HIS A 306 -19.12 -4.34 -6.13
CA HIS A 306 -19.21 -4.06 -7.55
C HIS A 306 -18.54 -5.18 -8.36
N ALA A 307 -19.21 -5.68 -9.39
CA ALA A 307 -18.76 -6.86 -10.15
C ALA A 307 -17.38 -6.71 -10.82
N ARG A 308 -16.85 -5.48 -10.94
CA ARG A 308 -15.52 -5.20 -11.50
C ARG A 308 -14.48 -4.78 -10.47
N ALA A 309 -14.85 -4.73 -9.19
CA ALA A 309 -13.99 -4.32 -8.09
C ALA A 309 -14.31 -5.05 -6.78
N PRO A 310 -14.74 -6.33 -6.78
CA PRO A 310 -15.22 -6.99 -5.57
C PRO A 310 -14.13 -7.27 -4.54
N LEU A 311 -12.85 -7.19 -4.95
CA LEU A 311 -11.71 -7.45 -4.10
C LEU A 311 -11.03 -6.14 -3.70
N THR A 312 -10.77 -6.01 -2.40
CA THR A 312 -10.01 -4.91 -1.81
C THR A 312 -8.73 -5.49 -1.22
N VAL A 313 -7.57 -5.04 -1.70
CA VAL A 313 -6.31 -5.25 -0.98
C VAL A 313 -6.27 -4.19 0.13
N ILE A 314 -6.48 -4.66 1.35
CA ILE A 314 -6.58 -3.81 2.54
C ILE A 314 -5.19 -3.32 2.93
N ALA A 315 -4.21 -4.22 2.92
CA ALA A 315 -2.88 -3.90 3.40
C ALA A 315 -1.79 -4.67 2.68
N SER A 316 -0.61 -4.09 2.59
CA SER A 316 0.63 -4.75 2.18
C SER A 316 1.64 -4.69 3.33
N ALA A 317 2.56 -5.64 3.39
CA ALA A 317 3.57 -5.69 4.42
C ALA A 317 4.89 -6.27 3.91
N TYR A 318 6.00 -5.74 4.42
CA TYR A 318 7.36 -6.16 4.09
C TYR A 318 8.12 -6.52 5.37
N ASP A 319 8.75 -7.70 5.39
CA ASP A 319 9.64 -8.08 6.50
C ASP A 319 11.01 -7.44 6.28
N THR A 320 11.45 -6.64 7.25
CA THR A 320 12.74 -5.96 7.24
C THR A 320 13.56 -6.41 8.46
N PRO A 321 14.87 -6.08 8.51
CA PRO A 321 15.68 -6.33 9.70
C PRO A 321 15.11 -5.67 10.97
N ASP A 322 14.49 -4.50 10.85
CA ASP A 322 13.93 -3.74 11.97
C ASP A 322 12.55 -4.27 12.42
N GLY A 323 11.86 -4.98 11.54
CA GLY A 323 10.60 -5.63 11.82
C GLY A 323 9.64 -5.62 10.64
N LEU A 324 8.35 -5.64 10.93
CA LEU A 324 7.33 -5.71 9.89
C LEU A 324 6.80 -4.32 9.58
N VAL A 325 7.08 -3.83 8.37
CA VAL A 325 6.49 -2.59 7.86
C VAL A 325 5.13 -2.93 7.28
N LEU A 326 4.04 -2.47 7.92
CA LEU A 326 2.66 -2.65 7.47
C LEU A 326 2.14 -1.34 6.87
N ARG A 327 1.48 -1.44 5.71
CA ARG A 327 0.85 -0.33 5.02
C ARG A 327 -0.64 -0.60 4.78
N ASN A 328 -1.51 0.34 5.10
CA ASN A 328 -2.89 0.36 4.63
C ASN A 328 -2.93 0.83 3.17
N GLU A 329 -3.32 -0.07 2.28
CA GLU A 329 -3.42 0.21 0.85
C GLU A 329 -4.84 0.61 0.47
N SER A 330 -5.85 -0.12 0.96
CA SER A 330 -7.27 0.11 0.63
C SER A 330 -7.52 0.35 -0.86
N VAL A 331 -7.00 -0.54 -1.71
CA VAL A 331 -7.09 -0.46 -3.17
C VAL A 331 -7.91 -1.61 -3.76
N LEU A 332 -8.55 -1.35 -4.90
CA LEU A 332 -9.54 -2.23 -5.50
C LEU A 332 -8.99 -3.01 -6.69
N PHE A 333 -9.48 -4.24 -6.86
CA PHE A 333 -9.17 -5.12 -7.96
C PHE A 333 -10.39 -5.92 -8.41
N PRO A 334 -10.46 -6.30 -9.69
CA PRO A 334 -11.55 -7.14 -10.19
C PRO A 334 -11.51 -8.57 -9.64
N ASP A 335 -10.32 -9.08 -9.32
CA ASP A 335 -10.10 -10.46 -8.87
C ASP A 335 -8.72 -10.63 -8.22
N LEU A 336 -8.50 -11.80 -7.59
CA LEU A 336 -7.27 -12.09 -6.84
C LEU A 336 -6.05 -12.17 -7.75
N ARG A 337 -6.19 -12.70 -8.97
CA ARG A 337 -5.11 -12.77 -9.96
C ARG A 337 -4.62 -11.37 -10.34
N SER A 338 -5.54 -10.44 -10.56
CA SER A 338 -5.24 -9.05 -10.88
C SER A 338 -4.57 -8.34 -9.70
N ALA A 339 -5.01 -8.62 -8.47
CA ALA A 339 -4.34 -8.12 -7.26
C ALA A 339 -2.92 -8.67 -7.11
N CYS A 340 -2.71 -9.97 -7.29
CA CYS A 340 -1.37 -10.57 -7.29
C CYS A 340 -0.48 -9.91 -8.34
N THR A 341 -0.97 -9.72 -9.56
CA THR A 341 -0.24 -9.05 -10.64
C THR A 341 0.09 -7.60 -10.29
N GLY A 342 -0.89 -6.85 -9.76
CA GLY A 342 -0.74 -5.44 -9.36
C GLY A 342 0.23 -5.24 -8.20
N PHE A 343 0.49 -6.27 -7.40
CA PHE A 343 1.51 -6.28 -6.35
C PHE A 343 2.75 -7.10 -6.75
N GLY A 344 2.91 -7.46 -8.02
CA GLY A 344 4.11 -8.14 -8.51
C GLY A 344 4.30 -9.57 -7.98
N TYR A 345 3.25 -10.24 -7.51
CA TYR A 345 3.29 -11.66 -7.17
C TYR A 345 3.23 -12.48 -8.47
N GLY A 346 4.34 -13.13 -8.81
CA GLY A 346 4.48 -13.97 -9.98
C GLY A 346 4.54 -15.47 -9.66
N ASN A 347 4.73 -16.28 -10.69
CA ASN A 347 4.89 -17.74 -10.59
C ASN A 347 3.73 -18.48 -9.92
N ILE A 348 2.51 -17.95 -10.04
CA ILE A 348 1.28 -18.58 -9.54
C ILE A 348 0.56 -19.22 -10.72
N THR A 349 0.24 -20.50 -10.59
CA THR A 349 -0.66 -21.18 -11.53
C THR A 349 -2.09 -20.95 -11.08
N TRP A 350 -3.02 -20.71 -12.01
CA TRP A 350 -4.40 -20.33 -11.71
C TRP A 350 -5.38 -21.31 -12.35
N LEU A 351 -6.36 -21.77 -11.57
CA LEU A 351 -7.52 -22.51 -12.09
C LEU A 351 -8.52 -21.54 -12.74
N ASP A 352 -8.79 -20.44 -12.05
CA ASP A 352 -9.61 -19.32 -12.51
C ASP A 352 -9.03 -17.99 -11.97
N ARG A 353 -9.76 -16.88 -12.12
CA ARG A 353 -9.27 -15.55 -11.70
C ARG A 353 -9.17 -15.35 -10.18
N HIS A 354 -9.81 -16.21 -9.38
CA HIS A 354 -9.87 -16.15 -7.93
C HIS A 354 -9.13 -17.33 -7.27
N THR A 355 -8.98 -18.45 -7.97
CA THR A 355 -8.49 -19.72 -7.40
C THR A 355 -7.08 -20.05 -7.89
N PRO A 356 -6.04 -19.91 -7.05
CA PRO A 356 -4.69 -20.35 -7.39
C PRO A 356 -4.55 -21.88 -7.19
N ILE A 357 -3.69 -22.50 -8.00
CA ILE A 357 -3.23 -23.88 -7.87
C ILE A 357 -1.81 -23.80 -7.29
N VAL A 358 -1.68 -24.06 -5.99
CA VAL A 358 -0.42 -23.95 -5.24
C VAL A 358 -0.07 -25.26 -4.57
#